data_AF-A0A449A3Y4-F1
#
_entry.id   AF-A0A449A3Y4-F1
#
_cell.length_a   1.000
_cell.length_b   1.000
_cell.length_c   1.000
_cell.angle_alpha   90.00
_cell.angle_beta   90.00
_cell.angle_gamma   90.00
#
_symmetry.space_group_name_H-M   'P 1'
#
loop_
_entity.id
_entity.type
_entity.pdbx_description
1 polymer ?
#
loop_
_entity_poly.entity_id
_entity_poly.type
_entity_poly.pdbx_seq_one_letter_code
_entity_poly.pdbx_strand_id
1 'polypeptide(L)'
;MTQQKEKETKQPIVSKEKLLEAGAYFGHKASNWNPKMKDFIVPHKKNRGSHIIDITKTQKYLEFAYSLVNKLASRNAQFIFVGTKKQARAAVKEAAERTNSLYVTERWLGGTLTNNSTIMSRVKKMEELEAKAKGEFKGYTKKEALDKMRELEKLHKNLDGIRNMKRLPQVMIVADPNEDAIAVKEAKRKKIKVIGILDTNSDPDSLDFGIPANDDSAKSITLIMTVLADAIAKAQGKPQLFAYQDEEKVVLPDFGKKANAEVENNQPANESK
;
A
#
# COMPACT_ATOMS: atom_id res chain seq x y z
N MET A 1 37.15 -5.61 38.28
CA MET A 1 36.85 -5.78 36.84
C MET A 1 35.49 -6.43 36.69
N THR A 2 34.43 -5.64 36.48
CA THR A 2 33.23 -6.08 35.74
C THR A 2 32.42 -4.83 35.39
N GLN A 3 32.74 -4.20 34.25
CA GLN A 3 31.85 -3.21 33.65
C GLN A 3 30.65 -3.98 33.10
N GLN A 4 29.48 -3.75 33.69
CA GLN A 4 28.20 -4.16 33.11
C GLN A 4 28.04 -3.37 31.81
N LYS A 5 28.07 -4.06 30.67
CA LYS A 5 27.66 -3.47 29.39
C LYS A 5 26.19 -3.11 29.51
N GLU A 6 25.89 -1.82 29.63
CA GLU A 6 24.56 -1.28 29.36
C GLU A 6 24.16 -1.77 27.96
N LYS A 7 23.11 -2.60 27.89
CA LYS A 7 22.47 -2.90 26.61
C LYS A 7 21.84 -1.61 26.14
N GLU A 8 22.45 -0.94 25.17
CA GLU A 8 21.79 0.12 24.41
C GLU A 8 20.44 -0.42 23.92
N THR A 9 19.35 0.02 24.57
CA THR A 9 18.00 -0.23 24.10
C THR A 9 17.81 0.58 22.83
N LYS A 10 18.11 -0.06 21.70
CA LYS A 10 17.84 0.50 20.38
C LYS A 10 16.36 0.88 20.31
N GLN A 11 16.08 2.16 20.06
CA GLN A 11 14.72 2.67 19.95
C GLN A 11 13.98 1.87 18.86
N PRO A 12 12.81 1.28 19.18
CA PRO A 12 12.05 0.53 18.20
C PRO A 12 11.53 1.48 17.11
N ILE A 13 11.33 0.96 15.90
CA ILE A 13 10.90 1.80 14.78
C ILE A 13 9.49 2.39 14.98
N VAL A 14 8.63 1.61 15.61
CA VAL A 14 7.27 1.94 16.01
C VAL A 14 7.03 1.22 17.33
N SER A 15 6.35 1.86 18.27
CA SER A 15 6.01 1.24 19.55
C SER A 15 4.97 0.13 19.41
N LYS A 16 4.91 -0.79 20.39
CA LYS A 16 3.92 -1.88 20.35
C LYS A 16 2.52 -1.34 20.58
N GLU A 17 2.42 -0.31 21.38
CA GLU A 17 1.23 0.44 21.73
C GLU A 17 0.59 1.02 20.46
N LYS A 18 1.39 1.60 19.55
CA LYS A 18 0.89 2.09 18.26
C LYS A 18 0.44 0.99 17.31
N LEU A 19 1.12 -0.16 17.30
CA LEU A 19 0.67 -1.32 16.53
C LEU A 19 -0.66 -1.88 17.06
N LEU A 20 -0.87 -1.85 18.38
CA LEU A 20 -2.13 -2.21 19.02
C LEU A 20 -3.23 -1.18 18.70
N GLU A 21 -2.95 0.12 18.81
CA GLU A 21 -3.88 1.21 18.48
C GLU A 21 -4.34 1.15 17.01
N ALA A 22 -3.43 0.80 16.09
CA ALA A 22 -3.74 0.62 14.68
C ALA A 22 -4.57 -0.65 14.38
N GLY A 23 -4.73 -1.54 15.37
CA GLY A 23 -5.43 -2.81 15.21
C GLY A 23 -4.67 -3.82 14.35
N ALA A 24 -3.34 -3.74 14.30
CA ALA A 24 -2.49 -4.59 13.46
C ALA A 24 -2.50 -6.08 13.88
N TYR A 25 -2.94 -6.38 15.10
CA TYR A 25 -2.96 -7.72 15.68
C TYR A 25 -4.21 -8.54 15.30
N PHE A 26 -5.26 -7.92 14.77
CA PHE A 26 -6.45 -8.65 14.38
C PHE A 26 -6.21 -9.38 13.07
N GLY A 27 -6.41 -10.70 13.08
CA GLY A 27 -6.46 -11.48 11.85
C GLY A 27 -7.89 -11.86 11.45
N HIS A 28 -7.97 -12.74 10.47
CA HIS A 28 -9.20 -13.32 9.96
C HIS A 28 -9.73 -14.47 10.85
N LYS A 29 -10.96 -14.90 10.54
CA LYS A 29 -11.62 -16.06 11.17
C LYS A 29 -10.80 -17.34 10.99
N ALA A 30 -10.84 -18.21 12.00
CA ALA A 30 -10.13 -19.49 11.98
C ALA A 30 -10.49 -20.41 10.80
N SER A 31 -11.66 -20.25 10.19
CA SER A 31 -12.08 -21.00 8.99
C SER A 31 -11.28 -20.63 7.74
N ASN A 32 -10.74 -19.41 7.69
CA ASN A 32 -10.10 -18.85 6.50
C ASN A 32 -8.58 -18.77 6.64
N TRP A 33 -8.02 -19.30 7.74
CA TRP A 33 -6.60 -19.16 8.02
C TRP A 33 -5.75 -20.04 7.09
N ASN A 34 -4.52 -19.61 6.83
CA ASN A 34 -3.51 -20.41 6.16
C ASN A 34 -2.65 -21.12 7.24
N PRO A 35 -2.53 -22.46 7.23
CA PRO A 35 -1.73 -23.19 8.21
C PRO A 35 -0.25 -22.76 8.27
N LYS A 36 0.32 -22.24 7.17
CA LYS A 36 1.70 -21.72 7.14
C LYS A 36 1.86 -20.44 7.96
N MET A 37 0.77 -19.74 8.27
CA MET A 37 0.79 -18.56 9.15
C MET A 37 0.85 -18.93 10.65
N LYS A 38 0.84 -20.22 11.01
CA LYS A 38 0.84 -20.71 12.40
C LYS A 38 1.93 -20.05 13.25
N ASP A 39 3.12 -19.86 12.69
CA ASP A 39 4.24 -19.28 13.43
C ASP A 39 4.07 -17.78 13.69
N PHE A 40 3.21 -17.06 12.97
CA PHE A 40 2.98 -15.62 13.18
C PHE A 40 1.79 -15.33 14.09
N ILE A 41 1.04 -16.36 14.48
CA ILE A 41 -0.19 -16.25 15.23
C ILE A 41 0.06 -16.65 16.68
N VAL A 42 -0.56 -15.94 17.61
CA VAL A 42 -0.50 -16.26 19.03
C VAL A 42 -1.30 -17.56 19.29
N PRO A 43 -0.67 -18.63 19.82
CA PRO A 43 -1.37 -19.88 20.10
C PRO A 43 -2.50 -19.67 21.13
N HIS A 44 -3.60 -20.40 20.95
CA HIS A 44 -4.75 -20.48 21.86
C HIS A 44 -5.46 -19.15 22.19
N LYS A 45 -5.07 -18.02 21.57
CA LYS A 45 -5.81 -16.75 21.67
C LYS A 45 -6.63 -16.51 20.41
N LYS A 46 -7.93 -16.31 20.60
CA LYS A 46 -8.87 -15.91 19.55
C LYS A 46 -9.75 -14.79 20.06
N ASN A 47 -10.07 -13.83 19.21
CA ASN A 47 -11.07 -12.80 19.52
C ASN A 47 -12.29 -13.03 18.63
N ARG A 48 -13.44 -13.38 19.22
CA ARG A 48 -14.69 -13.65 18.48
C ARG A 48 -14.51 -14.60 17.28
N GLY A 49 -13.65 -15.60 17.43
CA GLY A 49 -13.34 -16.59 16.40
C GLY A 49 -12.23 -16.19 15.40
N SER A 50 -11.74 -14.96 15.45
CA SER A 50 -10.58 -14.49 14.67
C SER A 50 -9.26 -14.79 15.36
N HIS A 51 -8.23 -15.09 14.57
CA HIS A 51 -6.86 -15.25 15.05
C HIS A 51 -6.25 -13.91 15.50
N ILE A 52 -5.28 -14.00 16.41
CA ILE A 52 -4.50 -12.86 16.88
C ILE A 52 -3.07 -13.02 16.38
N ILE A 53 -2.57 -12.03 15.65
CA ILE A 53 -1.20 -11.95 15.15
C ILE A 53 -0.27 -11.49 16.28
N ASP A 54 0.92 -12.07 16.38
CA ASP A 54 1.92 -11.68 17.37
C ASP A 54 2.59 -10.34 17.00
N ILE A 55 2.20 -9.27 17.70
CA ILE A 55 2.74 -7.91 17.51
C ILE A 55 4.25 -7.84 17.73
N THR A 56 4.83 -8.68 18.58
CA THR A 56 6.29 -8.69 18.75
C THR A 56 6.98 -9.20 17.49
N LYS A 57 6.35 -10.11 16.75
CA LYS A 57 6.83 -10.53 15.42
C LYS A 57 6.57 -9.42 14.39
N THR A 58 5.38 -8.82 14.39
CA THR A 58 5.08 -7.67 13.51
C THR A 58 6.13 -6.57 13.61
N GLN A 59 6.49 -6.14 14.84
CA GLN A 59 7.48 -5.10 15.08
C GLN A 59 8.87 -5.49 14.53
N LYS A 60 9.35 -6.71 14.83
CA LYS A 60 10.65 -7.21 14.35
C LYS A 60 10.71 -7.32 12.83
N TYR A 61 9.65 -7.84 12.20
CA TYR A 61 9.58 -7.99 10.76
C TYR A 61 9.46 -6.62 10.07
N LEU A 62 8.72 -5.68 10.65
CA LEU A 62 8.64 -4.30 10.16
C LEU A 62 9.99 -3.60 10.23
N GLU A 63 10.77 -3.77 11.31
CA GLU A 63 12.13 -3.23 11.42
C GLU A 63 13.07 -3.81 10.35
N PHE A 64 12.99 -5.10 10.10
CA PHE A 64 13.79 -5.75 9.05
C PHE A 64 13.37 -5.27 7.65
N ALA A 65 12.06 -5.19 7.38
CA ALA A 65 11.53 -4.67 6.12
C ALA A 65 11.99 -3.23 5.89
N TYR A 66 11.89 -2.37 6.91
CA TYR A 66 12.37 -1.00 6.84
C TYR A 66 13.85 -0.94 6.47
N SER A 67 14.70 -1.73 7.15
CA SER A 67 16.14 -1.79 6.87
C SER A 67 16.41 -2.24 5.42
N LEU A 68 15.69 -3.27 4.96
CA LEU A 68 15.79 -3.78 3.59
C LEU A 68 15.38 -2.72 2.55
N VAL A 69 14.23 -2.07 2.75
CA VAL A 69 13.72 -1.02 1.87
C VAL A 69 14.67 0.17 1.85
N ASN A 70 15.17 0.61 3.00
CA ASN A 70 16.14 1.71 3.09
C ASN A 70 17.44 1.39 2.34
N LYS A 71 17.95 0.16 2.48
CA LYS A 71 19.14 -0.31 1.74
C LYS A 71 18.93 -0.33 0.23
N LEU A 72 17.76 -0.78 -0.24
CA LEU A 72 17.41 -0.81 -1.66
C LEU A 72 17.21 0.61 -2.20
N ALA A 73 16.56 1.49 -1.43
CA ALA A 73 16.36 2.89 -1.80
C ALA A 73 17.69 3.65 -1.88
N SER A 74 18.64 3.37 -0.98
CA SER A 74 19.99 3.95 -1.02
C SER A 74 20.78 3.55 -2.28
N ARG A 75 20.38 2.46 -2.94
CA ARG A 75 20.92 2.01 -4.24
C ARG A 75 20.11 2.53 -5.43
N ASN A 76 19.27 3.53 -5.21
CA ASN A 76 18.41 4.14 -6.22
C ASN A 76 17.48 3.14 -6.93
N ALA A 77 17.00 2.14 -6.19
CA ALA A 77 15.96 1.23 -6.65
C ALA A 77 14.63 1.98 -6.82
N GLN A 78 13.88 1.60 -7.86
CA GLN A 78 12.54 2.14 -8.11
C GLN A 78 11.49 1.23 -7.46
N PHE A 79 10.56 1.84 -6.75
CA PHE A 79 9.51 1.16 -5.99
C PHE A 79 8.15 1.34 -6.67
N ILE A 80 7.29 0.33 -6.52
CA ILE A 80 5.86 0.41 -6.81
C ILE A 80 5.06 -0.01 -5.59
N PHE A 81 4.14 0.84 -5.14
CA PHE A 81 3.18 0.51 -4.09
C PHE A 81 1.88 0.01 -4.70
N VAL A 82 1.32 -1.08 -4.17
CA VAL A 82 0.11 -1.71 -4.69
C VAL A 82 -0.88 -1.95 -3.55
N GLY A 83 -2.12 -1.53 -3.74
CA GLY A 83 -3.21 -1.83 -2.83
C GLY A 83 -4.54 -1.39 -3.41
N THR A 84 -5.28 -2.34 -3.97
CA THR A 84 -6.57 -2.08 -4.64
C THR A 84 -7.76 -2.12 -3.68
N LYS A 85 -7.59 -2.77 -2.53
CA LYS A 85 -8.54 -2.81 -1.41
C LYS A 85 -8.89 -1.39 -0.94
N LYS A 86 -10.17 -1.12 -0.68
CA LYS A 86 -10.69 0.23 -0.32
C LYS A 86 -9.91 0.86 0.85
N GLN A 87 -9.58 0.05 1.85
CA GLN A 87 -8.86 0.45 3.07
C GLN A 87 -7.39 0.82 2.81
N ALA A 88 -6.80 0.33 1.72
CA ALA A 88 -5.39 0.55 1.38
C ALA A 88 -5.16 1.75 0.45
N ARG A 89 -6.16 2.14 -0.36
CA ARG A 89 -5.97 3.10 -1.47
C ARG A 89 -5.33 4.40 -1.07
N ALA A 90 -5.85 5.04 -0.01
CA ALA A 90 -5.34 6.33 0.47
C ALA A 90 -3.90 6.20 0.97
N ALA A 91 -3.65 5.22 1.85
CA ALA A 91 -2.33 4.95 2.41
C ALA A 91 -1.27 4.67 1.33
N VAL A 92 -1.61 3.84 0.34
CA VAL A 92 -0.72 3.48 -0.78
C VAL A 92 -0.41 4.70 -1.64
N LYS A 93 -1.42 5.52 -1.98
CA LYS A 93 -1.24 6.72 -2.78
C LYS A 93 -0.34 7.74 -2.07
N GLU A 94 -0.66 8.08 -0.83
CA GLU A 94 0.08 9.07 -0.03
C GLU A 94 1.54 8.63 0.20
N ALA A 95 1.77 7.35 0.49
CA ALA A 95 3.10 6.77 0.66
C ALA A 95 3.94 6.87 -0.63
N ALA A 96 3.33 6.58 -1.77
CA ALA A 96 4.01 6.62 -3.06
C ALA A 96 4.31 8.04 -3.53
N GLU A 97 3.34 8.95 -3.47
CA GLU A 97 3.50 10.34 -3.89
C GLU A 97 4.59 11.04 -3.08
N ARG A 98 4.60 10.87 -1.75
CA ARG A 98 5.62 11.43 -0.86
C ARG A 98 7.04 10.99 -1.20
N THR A 99 7.18 9.75 -1.66
CA THR A 99 8.48 9.15 -2.01
C THR A 99 8.81 9.23 -3.51
N ASN A 100 7.94 9.83 -4.31
CA ASN A 100 8.01 9.81 -5.78
C ASN A 100 8.15 8.38 -6.34
N SER A 101 7.48 7.43 -5.69
CA SER A 101 7.38 6.04 -6.11
C SER A 101 6.16 5.84 -7.01
N LEU A 102 6.14 4.75 -7.76
CA LEU A 102 4.97 4.37 -8.55
C LEU A 102 3.87 3.83 -7.63
N TYR A 103 2.61 3.89 -8.05
CA TYR A 103 1.52 3.24 -7.33
C TYR A 103 0.41 2.68 -8.22
N VAL A 104 -0.35 1.74 -7.69
CA VAL A 104 -1.63 1.26 -8.23
C VAL A 104 -2.61 1.08 -7.08
N THR A 105 -3.68 1.88 -7.07
CA THR A 105 -4.67 1.89 -5.98
C THR A 105 -6.07 1.45 -6.38
N GLU A 106 -6.35 1.39 -7.68
CA GLU A 106 -7.71 1.11 -8.17
C GLU A 106 -7.82 -0.31 -8.67
N ARG A 107 -7.34 -0.59 -9.87
CA ARG A 107 -7.33 -1.95 -10.40
C ARG A 107 -5.97 -2.26 -11.00
N TRP A 108 -5.41 -3.40 -10.61
CA TRP A 108 -4.25 -3.95 -11.31
C TRP A 108 -4.66 -4.48 -12.69
N LEU A 109 -4.15 -3.85 -13.74
CA LEU A 109 -4.36 -4.32 -15.10
C LEU A 109 -3.37 -5.45 -15.40
N GLY A 110 -3.88 -6.64 -15.73
CA GLY A 110 -3.04 -7.77 -16.12
C GLY A 110 -2.13 -7.39 -17.29
N GLY A 111 -0.84 -7.66 -17.16
CA GLY A 111 0.19 -7.24 -18.10
C GLY A 111 0.93 -5.96 -17.70
N THR A 112 0.60 -5.31 -16.58
CA THR A 112 1.29 -4.09 -16.11
C THR A 112 2.81 -4.26 -16.06
N LEU A 113 3.30 -5.39 -15.57
CA LEU A 113 4.75 -5.65 -15.52
C LEU A 113 5.18 -6.58 -16.66
N THR A 114 4.31 -7.52 -17.03
CA THR A 114 4.68 -8.59 -17.97
C THR A 114 4.59 -8.20 -19.44
N ASN A 115 3.64 -7.33 -19.78
CA ASN A 115 3.41 -6.72 -21.09
C ASN A 115 3.41 -5.18 -20.96
N ASN A 116 4.44 -4.64 -20.31
CA ASN A 116 4.54 -3.21 -19.99
C ASN A 116 4.44 -2.31 -21.23
N SER A 117 4.96 -2.73 -22.38
CA SER A 117 4.89 -1.93 -23.62
C SER A 117 3.44 -1.59 -24.01
N THR A 118 2.53 -2.55 -23.89
CA THR A 118 1.10 -2.35 -24.17
C THR A 118 0.46 -1.40 -23.15
N ILE A 119 0.84 -1.51 -21.89
CA ILE A 119 0.31 -0.65 -20.82
C ILE A 119 0.83 0.77 -20.99
N MET A 120 2.11 0.95 -21.32
CA MET A 120 2.68 2.27 -21.63
C MET A 120 2.06 2.90 -22.89
N SER A 121 1.62 2.11 -23.89
CA SER A 121 0.83 2.68 -25.01
C SER A 121 -0.53 3.22 -24.56
N ARG A 122 -1.15 2.62 -23.52
CA ARG A 122 -2.40 3.13 -22.92
C ARG A 122 -2.15 4.40 -22.12
N VAL A 123 -1.01 4.49 -21.43
CA VAL A 123 -0.56 5.74 -20.79
C VAL A 123 -0.40 6.83 -21.83
N LYS A 124 0.31 6.57 -22.95
CA LYS A 124 0.44 7.56 -24.03
C LYS A 124 -0.93 8.02 -24.57
N LYS A 125 -1.87 7.09 -24.76
CA LYS A 125 -3.24 7.41 -25.18
C LYS A 125 -3.96 8.31 -24.16
N MET A 126 -3.74 8.10 -22.86
CA MET A 126 -4.26 8.95 -21.80
C MET A 126 -3.74 10.39 -21.96
N GLU A 127 -2.44 10.57 -22.16
CA GLU A 127 -1.83 11.89 -22.35
C GLU A 127 -2.32 12.60 -23.63
N GLU A 128 -2.54 11.84 -24.71
CA GLU A 128 -3.16 12.36 -25.94
C GLU A 128 -4.61 12.82 -25.71
N LEU A 129 -5.39 12.09 -24.91
CA LEU A 129 -6.75 12.47 -24.54
C LEU A 129 -6.78 13.70 -23.62
N GLU A 130 -5.83 13.84 -22.69
CA GLU A 130 -5.67 15.06 -21.88
C GLU A 130 -5.39 16.29 -22.75
N ALA A 131 -4.47 16.15 -23.72
CA ALA A 131 -4.15 17.24 -24.64
C ALA A 131 -5.37 17.67 -25.48
N LYS A 132 -6.18 16.70 -25.93
CA LYS A 132 -7.44 16.97 -26.64
C LYS A 132 -8.51 17.59 -25.73
N ALA A 133 -8.59 17.18 -24.47
CA ALA A 133 -9.51 17.75 -23.50
C ALA A 133 -9.19 19.23 -23.21
N LYS A 134 -7.91 19.61 -23.15
CA LYS A 134 -7.48 21.02 -23.04
C LYS A 134 -7.92 21.86 -24.24
N GLY A 135 -8.00 21.25 -25.42
CA GLY A 135 -8.55 21.86 -26.64
C GLY A 135 -10.07 21.74 -26.77
N GLU A 136 -10.80 21.45 -25.69
CA GLU A 136 -12.26 21.25 -25.64
C GLU A 136 -12.82 20.23 -26.64
N PHE A 137 -12.02 19.26 -27.07
CA PHE A 137 -12.39 18.32 -28.12
C PHE A 137 -12.96 19.04 -29.37
N LYS A 138 -12.31 20.11 -29.83
CA LYS A 138 -12.65 20.78 -31.09
C LYS A 138 -12.80 19.75 -32.22
N GLY A 139 -13.94 19.82 -32.92
CA GLY A 139 -14.28 18.91 -34.02
C GLY A 139 -15.04 17.64 -33.64
N TYR A 140 -15.28 17.40 -32.33
CA TYR A 140 -16.12 16.30 -31.86
C TYR A 140 -17.55 16.76 -31.59
N THR A 141 -18.51 15.86 -31.73
CA THR A 141 -19.87 16.08 -31.21
C THR A 141 -19.88 16.06 -29.68
N LYS A 142 -20.88 16.68 -29.05
CA LYS A 142 -21.04 16.65 -27.58
C LYS A 142 -21.04 15.24 -27.01
N LYS A 143 -21.67 14.29 -27.72
CA LYS A 143 -21.73 12.88 -27.31
C LYS A 143 -20.34 12.22 -27.36
N GLU A 144 -19.60 12.41 -28.44
CA GLU A 144 -18.26 11.85 -28.57
C GLU A 144 -17.28 12.47 -27.57
N ALA A 145 -17.36 13.79 -27.35
CA ALA A 145 -16.57 14.48 -26.34
C ALA A 145 -16.84 13.90 -24.94
N LEU A 146 -18.11 13.65 -24.59
CA LEU A 146 -18.48 13.01 -23.34
C LEU A 146 -17.93 11.59 -23.20
N ASP A 147 -18.02 10.78 -24.26
CA ASP A 147 -17.47 9.41 -24.26
C ASP A 147 -15.94 9.43 -24.11
N LYS A 148 -15.24 10.40 -24.72
CA LYS A 148 -13.80 10.60 -24.54
C LYS A 148 -13.43 11.08 -23.14
N MET A 149 -14.23 11.94 -22.52
CA MET A 149 -14.03 12.33 -21.12
C MET A 149 -14.19 11.13 -20.18
N ARG A 150 -15.21 10.29 -20.39
CA ARG A 150 -15.39 9.05 -19.61
C ARG A 150 -14.24 8.05 -19.82
N GLU A 151 -13.73 7.94 -21.05
CA GLU A 151 -12.54 7.13 -21.34
C GLU A 151 -11.31 7.67 -20.58
N LEU A 152 -11.10 8.99 -20.62
CA LEU A 152 -9.99 9.66 -19.96
C LEU A 152 -10.05 9.50 -18.43
N GLU A 153 -11.21 9.69 -17.81
CA GLU A 153 -11.41 9.50 -16.37
C GLU A 153 -11.06 8.08 -15.92
N LYS A 154 -11.49 7.07 -16.69
CA LYS A 154 -11.14 5.67 -16.43
C LYS A 154 -9.65 5.40 -16.57
N LEU A 155 -8.97 6.06 -17.51
CA LEU A 155 -7.53 5.92 -17.69
C LEU A 155 -6.78 6.55 -16.53
N HIS A 156 -7.09 7.79 -16.15
CA HIS A 156 -6.51 8.48 -14.99
C HIS A 156 -6.59 7.63 -13.74
N LYS A 157 -7.81 7.16 -13.44
CA LYS A 157 -8.11 6.35 -12.27
C LYS A 157 -7.20 5.11 -12.15
N ASN A 158 -6.84 4.48 -13.26
CA ASN A 158 -6.06 3.23 -13.26
C ASN A 158 -4.56 3.42 -13.55
N LEU A 159 -4.17 4.46 -14.28
CA LEU A 159 -2.83 4.58 -14.87
C LEU A 159 -1.99 5.74 -14.33
N ASP A 160 -2.57 6.69 -13.61
CA ASP A 160 -1.83 7.87 -13.12
C ASP A 160 -0.61 7.48 -12.28
N GLY A 161 -0.76 6.50 -11.40
CA GLY A 161 0.34 6.08 -10.52
C GLY A 161 1.49 5.36 -11.22
N ILE A 162 1.32 4.95 -12.48
CA ILE A 162 2.37 4.36 -13.30
C ILE A 162 2.77 5.24 -14.48
N ARG A 163 2.22 6.45 -14.60
CA ARG A 163 2.48 7.38 -15.71
C ARG A 163 3.96 7.62 -15.96
N ASN A 164 4.73 7.77 -14.88
CA ASN A 164 6.16 8.07 -14.93
C ASN A 164 7.06 6.81 -14.95
N MET A 165 6.50 5.63 -15.24
CA MET A 165 7.26 4.37 -15.28
C MET A 165 8.18 4.29 -16.52
N LYS A 166 9.42 4.76 -16.37
CA LYS A 166 10.44 4.68 -17.44
C LYS A 166 11.07 3.29 -17.59
N ARG A 167 11.24 2.59 -16.47
CA ARG A 167 11.72 1.20 -16.39
C ARG A 167 10.88 0.44 -15.38
N LEU A 168 10.94 -0.89 -15.44
CA LEU A 168 10.28 -1.74 -14.46
C LEU A 168 10.81 -1.43 -13.06
N PRO A 169 9.94 -1.38 -12.03
CA PRO A 169 10.38 -1.26 -10.65
C PRO A 169 11.20 -2.48 -10.22
N GLN A 170 12.08 -2.30 -9.25
CA GLN A 170 12.89 -3.40 -8.67
C GLN A 170 12.21 -4.01 -7.44
N VAL A 171 11.34 -3.23 -6.78
CA VAL A 171 10.66 -3.63 -5.55
C VAL A 171 9.18 -3.27 -5.64
N MET A 172 8.32 -4.22 -5.30
CA MET A 172 6.89 -4.03 -5.10
C MET A 172 6.60 -4.07 -3.59
N ILE A 173 5.88 -3.08 -3.10
CA ILE A 173 5.31 -3.05 -1.76
C ILE A 173 3.79 -3.25 -1.90
N VAL A 174 3.25 -4.35 -1.36
CA VAL A 174 1.83 -4.72 -1.53
C VAL A 174 1.06 -4.72 -0.21
N ALA A 175 -0.15 -4.16 -0.22
CA ALA A 175 -1.02 -4.06 0.96
C ALA A 175 -1.73 -5.37 1.31
N ASP A 176 -2.20 -6.10 0.30
CA ASP A 176 -2.83 -7.41 0.47
C ASP A 176 -2.44 -8.29 -0.72
N PRO A 177 -1.61 -9.33 -0.52
CA PRO A 177 -1.17 -10.19 -1.60
C PRO A 177 -2.25 -11.13 -2.15
N ASN A 178 -3.34 -11.35 -1.40
CA ASN A 178 -4.46 -12.17 -1.86
C ASN A 178 -5.37 -11.35 -2.79
N GLU A 179 -5.69 -10.11 -2.41
CA GLU A 179 -6.47 -9.18 -3.25
C GLU A 179 -5.70 -8.84 -4.54
N ASP A 180 -4.39 -8.54 -4.41
CA ASP A 180 -3.53 -8.15 -5.53
C ASP A 180 -2.68 -9.31 -6.09
N ALA A 181 -3.22 -10.54 -6.06
CA ALA A 181 -2.49 -11.76 -6.44
C ALA A 181 -1.93 -11.74 -7.87
N ILE A 182 -2.60 -11.05 -8.83
CA ILE A 182 -2.10 -10.91 -10.19
C ILE A 182 -0.82 -10.06 -10.21
N ALA A 183 -0.78 -8.97 -9.45
CA ALA A 183 0.38 -8.09 -9.33
C ALA A 183 1.58 -8.86 -8.78
N VAL A 184 1.36 -9.61 -7.70
CA VAL A 184 2.39 -10.45 -7.05
C VAL A 184 2.93 -11.51 -8.01
N LYS A 185 2.05 -12.20 -8.74
CA LYS A 185 2.45 -13.21 -9.75
C LYS A 185 3.29 -12.60 -10.88
N GLU A 186 2.89 -11.44 -11.39
CA GLU A 186 3.65 -10.74 -12.43
C GLU A 186 5.01 -10.25 -11.93
N ALA A 187 5.06 -9.69 -10.71
CA ALA A 187 6.29 -9.24 -10.08
C ALA A 187 7.29 -10.40 -9.95
N LYS A 188 6.84 -11.56 -9.45
CA LYS A 188 7.66 -12.78 -9.37
C LYS A 188 8.19 -13.23 -10.73
N ARG A 189 7.33 -13.26 -11.77
CA ARG A 189 7.75 -13.62 -13.15
C ARG A 189 8.81 -12.66 -13.70
N LYS A 190 8.77 -11.38 -13.31
CA LYS A 190 9.76 -10.37 -13.69
C LYS A 190 10.92 -10.23 -12.70
N LYS A 191 11.03 -11.14 -11.72
CA LYS A 191 12.07 -11.14 -10.67
C LYS A 191 12.12 -9.83 -9.85
N ILE A 192 10.97 -9.16 -9.73
CA ILE A 192 10.79 -7.98 -8.89
C ILE A 192 10.57 -8.47 -7.46
N LYS A 193 11.28 -7.87 -6.50
CA LYS A 193 11.19 -8.27 -5.09
C LYS A 193 9.88 -7.80 -4.50
N VAL A 194 9.14 -8.70 -3.85
CA VAL A 194 7.82 -8.40 -3.28
C VAL A 194 7.90 -8.37 -1.77
N ILE A 195 7.61 -7.21 -1.19
CA ILE A 195 7.46 -6.97 0.24
C ILE A 195 5.99 -6.63 0.50
N GLY A 196 5.38 -7.13 1.57
CA GLY A 196 3.98 -6.79 1.82
C GLY A 196 3.48 -7.18 3.19
N ILE A 197 2.21 -6.87 3.45
CA ILE A 197 1.51 -7.30 4.66
C ILE A 197 1.04 -8.75 4.47
N LEU A 198 1.16 -9.55 5.51
CA LEU A 198 0.63 -10.91 5.58
C LEU A 198 -0.41 -10.99 6.70
N ASP A 199 -1.68 -11.04 6.34
CA ASP A 199 -2.72 -11.48 7.27
C ASP A 199 -2.73 -13.01 7.36
N THR A 200 -3.42 -13.52 8.36
CA THR A 200 -3.59 -14.92 8.74
C THR A 200 -4.13 -15.85 7.64
N ASN A 201 -4.81 -15.33 6.60
CA ASN A 201 -5.26 -16.09 5.42
C ASN A 201 -4.23 -16.13 4.28
N SER A 202 -3.18 -15.31 4.34
CA SER A 202 -2.17 -15.19 3.28
C SER A 202 -1.19 -16.36 3.29
N ASP A 203 -0.65 -16.73 2.12
CA ASP A 203 0.48 -17.66 2.03
C ASP A 203 1.81 -16.88 2.21
N PRO A 204 2.63 -17.15 3.26
CA PRO A 204 3.94 -16.51 3.42
C PRO A 204 4.87 -16.66 2.21
N ASP A 205 4.74 -17.77 1.48
CA ASP A 205 5.59 -18.06 0.31
C ASP A 205 5.18 -17.22 -0.91
N SER A 206 4.05 -16.50 -0.83
CA SER A 206 3.59 -15.60 -1.89
C SER A 206 4.48 -14.36 -2.05
N LEU A 207 5.29 -14.01 -1.03
CA LEU A 207 6.16 -12.82 -1.03
C LEU A 207 7.63 -13.19 -0.82
N ASP A 208 8.56 -12.29 -1.19
CA ASP A 208 9.97 -12.44 -0.80
C ASP A 208 10.17 -12.09 0.68
N PHE A 209 9.37 -11.15 1.19
CA PHE A 209 9.35 -10.80 2.62
C PHE A 209 7.96 -10.31 3.05
N GLY A 210 7.40 -10.90 4.10
CA GLY A 210 6.07 -10.55 4.58
C GLY A 210 6.07 -10.04 6.02
N ILE A 211 5.34 -8.95 6.26
CA ILE A 211 5.16 -8.34 7.58
C ILE A 211 3.83 -8.86 8.14
N PRO A 212 3.82 -9.69 9.19
CA PRO A 212 2.59 -10.26 9.71
C PRO A 212 1.75 -9.15 10.36
N ALA A 213 0.60 -8.80 9.79
CA ALA A 213 -0.30 -7.78 10.31
C ALA A 213 -1.67 -7.82 9.63
N ASN A 214 -2.63 -7.11 10.21
CA ASN A 214 -3.97 -6.91 9.69
C ASN A 214 -3.96 -6.10 8.38
N ASP A 215 -4.53 -6.65 7.30
CA ASP A 215 -4.68 -6.00 6.00
C ASP A 215 -6.11 -5.47 5.72
N ASP A 216 -7.02 -5.57 6.69
CA ASP A 216 -8.39 -5.03 6.64
C ASP A 216 -8.54 -3.72 7.43
N SER A 217 -7.66 -3.45 8.41
CA SER A 217 -7.64 -2.18 9.14
C SER A 217 -6.91 -1.11 8.33
N ALA A 218 -7.64 -0.08 7.91
CA ALA A 218 -7.06 1.07 7.23
C ALA A 218 -5.97 1.76 8.08
N LYS A 219 -6.10 1.76 9.42
CA LYS A 219 -5.06 2.28 10.33
C LYS A 219 -3.80 1.42 10.32
N SER A 220 -3.95 0.09 10.34
CA SER A 220 -2.83 -0.87 10.26
C SER A 220 -2.07 -0.71 8.95
N ILE A 221 -2.79 -0.70 7.83
CA ILE A 221 -2.21 -0.51 6.49
C ILE A 221 -1.49 0.84 6.42
N THR A 222 -2.12 1.92 6.89
CA THR A 222 -1.49 3.24 6.88
C THR A 222 -0.20 3.27 7.69
N LEU A 223 -0.20 2.71 8.91
CA LEU A 223 0.98 2.66 9.75
C LEU A 223 2.14 1.95 9.04
N ILE A 224 1.89 0.75 8.51
CA ILE A 224 2.93 -0.05 7.85
C ILE A 224 3.41 0.60 6.56
N MET A 225 2.50 1.05 5.69
CA MET A 225 2.86 1.68 4.42
C MET A 225 3.65 2.97 4.63
N THR A 226 3.26 3.79 5.61
CA THR A 226 3.97 5.03 5.94
C THR A 226 5.37 4.74 6.48
N VAL A 227 5.53 3.74 7.35
CA VAL A 227 6.85 3.33 7.86
C VAL A 227 7.75 2.82 6.74
N LEU A 228 7.24 2.01 5.81
CA LEU A 228 8.02 1.56 4.65
C LEU A 228 8.37 2.73 3.72
N ALA A 229 7.46 3.68 3.52
CA ALA A 229 7.74 4.91 2.78
C ALA A 229 8.75 5.81 3.51
N ASP A 230 8.78 5.83 4.84
CA ASP A 230 9.82 6.52 5.62
C ASP A 230 11.21 5.94 5.37
N ALA A 231 11.31 4.63 5.15
CA ALA A 231 12.57 3.99 4.79
C ALA A 231 13.12 4.54 3.47
N ILE A 232 12.23 4.74 2.49
CA ILE A 232 12.57 5.33 1.18
C ILE A 232 12.87 6.82 1.34
N ALA A 233 12.02 7.56 2.06
CA ALA A 233 12.18 8.98 2.32
C ALA A 233 13.53 9.28 2.99
N LYS A 234 13.90 8.51 4.01
CA LYS A 234 15.21 8.61 4.68
C LYS A 234 16.37 8.45 3.70
N ALA A 235 16.32 7.44 2.82
CA ALA A 235 17.35 7.25 1.80
C ALA A 235 17.42 8.39 0.78
N GLN A 236 16.30 9.09 0.56
CA GLN A 236 16.21 10.29 -0.28
C GLN A 236 16.56 11.59 0.46
N GLY A 237 16.93 11.54 1.75
CA GLY A 237 17.18 12.73 2.57
C GLY A 237 15.92 13.53 2.95
N LYS A 238 14.73 12.92 2.84
CA LYS A 238 13.44 13.51 3.22
C LYS A 238 13.07 13.16 4.67
N PRO A 239 12.21 13.96 5.33
CA PRO A 239 11.75 13.67 6.68
C PRO A 239 10.94 12.37 6.76
N GLN A 240 11.04 11.71 7.92
CA GLN A 240 10.27 10.51 8.27
C GLN A 240 9.04 10.94 9.07
N LEU A 241 7.88 10.31 8.81
CA LEU A 241 6.63 10.67 9.46
C LEU A 241 6.35 9.85 10.72
N PHE A 242 6.58 8.53 10.66
CA PHE A 242 6.26 7.59 11.73
C PHE A 242 7.49 6.85 12.26
N ALA A 243 8.42 6.47 11.38
CA ALA A 243 9.60 5.71 11.78
C ALA A 243 10.48 6.50 12.77
N TYR A 244 10.78 5.90 13.92
CA TYR A 244 11.57 6.48 15.01
C TYR A 244 11.01 7.79 15.58
N GLN A 245 9.73 8.08 15.33
CA GLN A 245 9.06 9.22 15.95
C GLN A 245 8.46 8.84 17.29
N ASP A 246 8.33 9.83 18.17
CA ASP A 246 7.60 9.69 19.42
C ASP A 246 6.14 9.34 19.16
N GLU A 247 5.52 8.56 20.05
CA GLU A 247 4.15 8.07 19.85
C GLU A 247 3.13 9.19 19.60
N GLU A 248 3.29 10.33 20.26
CA GLU A 248 2.43 11.50 20.14
C GLU A 248 2.45 12.12 18.73
N LYS A 249 3.56 11.96 18.00
CA LYS A 249 3.72 12.44 16.62
C LYS A 249 3.17 11.45 15.60
N VAL A 250 3.00 10.19 15.97
CA VAL A 250 2.40 9.15 15.11
C VAL A 250 0.88 9.25 15.17
N VAL A 251 0.33 10.12 14.33
CA VAL A 251 -1.11 10.33 14.19
C VAL A 251 -1.68 9.39 13.14
N LEU A 252 -2.51 8.44 13.58
CA LEU A 252 -3.22 7.52 12.70
C LEU A 252 -4.48 8.21 12.14
N PRO A 253 -4.80 8.01 10.85
CA PRO A 253 -6.01 8.59 10.28
C PRO A 253 -7.29 8.10 10.96
N ASP A 254 -8.21 9.03 11.20
CA ASP A 254 -9.55 8.74 11.67
C ASP A 254 -10.50 8.50 10.49
N PHE A 255 -10.67 7.24 10.13
CA PHE A 255 -11.57 6.82 9.06
C PHE A 255 -13.05 6.86 9.47
N GLY A 256 -13.37 7.12 10.75
CA GLY A 256 -14.74 7.17 11.26
C GLY A 256 -15.54 8.39 10.79
N LYS A 257 -14.88 9.49 10.38
CA LYS A 257 -15.57 10.73 9.95
C LYS A 257 -15.71 10.89 8.44
N LYS A 258 -14.74 10.41 7.64
CA LYS A 258 -14.77 10.59 6.17
C LYS A 258 -15.82 9.73 5.46
N ALA A 259 -16.19 8.57 6.02
CA ALA A 259 -17.23 7.72 5.43
C ALA A 259 -18.63 8.37 5.43
N ASN A 260 -18.92 9.27 6.38
CA ASN A 260 -20.21 9.99 6.41
C ASN A 260 -20.21 11.21 5.48
N ALA A 261 -19.07 11.89 5.31
CA ALA A 261 -18.95 13.05 4.43
C ALA A 261 -19.09 12.72 2.93
N GLU A 262 -18.67 11.52 2.50
CA GLU A 262 -18.84 11.07 1.10
C GLU A 262 -20.26 10.56 0.80
N VAL A 263 -21.05 10.22 1.84
CA VAL A 263 -22.44 9.79 1.69
C VAL A 263 -23.39 10.99 1.69
N GLU A 264 -23.12 12.03 2.48
CA GLU A 264 -23.91 13.28 2.47
C GLU A 264 -23.75 14.05 1.14
N ASN A 265 -22.55 14.08 0.55
CA ASN A 265 -22.33 14.78 -0.73
C ASN A 265 -22.88 14.05 -1.97
N ASN A 266 -23.45 12.85 -1.83
CA ASN A 266 -24.03 12.06 -2.92
C ASN A 266 -25.55 11.88 -2.82
N GLN A 267 -26.23 12.59 -1.91
CA GLN A 267 -27.69 12.66 -1.97
C GLN A 267 -28.10 13.68 -3.05
N PRO A 268 -28.85 13.28 -4.10
CA PRO A 268 -29.43 14.25 -5.00
C PRO A 268 -30.39 15.13 -4.20
N ALA A 269 -30.25 16.45 -4.34
CA ALA A 269 -31.20 17.41 -3.81
C ALA A 269 -32.60 17.03 -4.31
N ASN A 270 -33.43 16.51 -3.40
CA ASN A 270 -34.83 16.27 -3.70
C ASN A 270 -35.48 17.63 -3.92
N GLU A 271 -35.79 17.93 -5.18
CA GLU A 271 -36.67 19.02 -5.58
C GLU A 271 -38.06 18.75 -4.97
N SER A 272 -38.41 19.54 -3.95
CA SER A 272 -39.78 19.67 -3.47
C SER A 272 -40.61 20.43 -4.51
N LYS A 273 -41.58 19.73 -5.10
CA LYS A 273 -42.81 20.33 -5.64
C LYS A 273 -43.86 20.40 -4.54
#